data_AF-A0ABC9TNI2-F1
#
_entry.id   AF-A0ABC9TNI2-F1
#
_cell.length_a   1.000
_cell.length_b   1.000
_cell.length_c   1.000
_cell.angle_alpha   90.00
_cell.angle_beta   90.00
_cell.angle_gamma   90.00
#
_symmetry.space_group_name_H-M   'P 1'
#
loop_
_entity.id
_entity.type
_entity.pdbx_description
1 polymer ?
#
loop_
_entity_poly.entity_id
_entity_poly.type
_entity_poly.pdbx_seq_one_letter_code
_entity_poly.pdbx_strand_id
1 'polypeptide(L)'
;MIEKSKADMLFEKQQNIRRIEKQEDELMAEKKQIENGLFLLEKDLHRGFRQLEEINHDAFQQGNRLGSLTQQKYQEQERTFKQQLHQAQGEAEQTYTRERRRLQQAREEADEERRSLS
;
A
#
# COMPACT_ATOMS: atom_id res chain seq x y z
N MET A 1 -39.03 -22.37 -15.61
CA MET A 1 -38.10 -21.29 -15.20
C MET A 1 -38.95 -20.29 -14.43
N ILE A 2 -38.68 -20.05 -13.15
CA ILE A 2 -39.43 -19.08 -12.36
C ILE A 2 -38.74 -17.73 -12.55
N GLU A 3 -39.41 -16.76 -13.17
CA GLU A 3 -38.91 -15.39 -13.26
C GLU A 3 -38.84 -14.79 -11.85
N LYS A 4 -37.70 -14.20 -11.50
CA LYS A 4 -37.55 -13.48 -10.23
C LYS A 4 -38.48 -12.27 -10.21
N SER A 5 -39.08 -11.99 -9.07
CA SER A 5 -39.90 -10.78 -8.92
C SER A 5 -39.01 -9.53 -9.06
N LYS A 6 -39.59 -8.43 -9.54
CA LYS A 6 -38.95 -7.10 -9.55
C LYS A 6 -38.38 -6.73 -8.18
N ALA A 7 -39.10 -7.09 -7.11
CA ALA A 7 -38.66 -6.87 -5.73
C ALA A 7 -37.40 -7.69 -5.38
N ASP A 8 -37.32 -8.95 -5.83
CA ASP A 8 -36.16 -9.81 -5.61
C ASP A 8 -34.93 -9.26 -6.35
N MET A 9 -35.11 -8.81 -7.59
CA MET A 9 -34.03 -8.21 -8.39
C MET A 9 -33.50 -6.91 -7.77
N LEU A 10 -34.40 -6.03 -7.30
CA LEU A 10 -34.00 -4.79 -6.59
C LEU A 10 -33.23 -5.09 -5.31
N PHE A 11 -33.68 -6.09 -4.54
CA PHE A 11 -33.01 -6.52 -3.32
C PHE A 11 -31.61 -7.06 -3.61
N GLU A 12 -31.45 -7.90 -4.64
CA GLU A 12 -30.15 -8.43 -5.06
C GLU A 12 -29.18 -7.32 -5.49
N LYS A 13 -29.64 -6.33 -6.27
CA LYS A 13 -28.79 -5.20 -6.66
C LYS A 13 -28.37 -4.36 -5.44
N GLN A 14 -29.29 -4.13 -4.50
CA GLN A 14 -28.98 -3.41 -3.27
C GLN A 14 -27.96 -4.16 -2.40
N GLN A 15 -28.03 -5.49 -2.34
CA GLN A 15 -27.02 -6.32 -1.66
C GLN A 15 -25.67 -6.24 -2.37
N ASN A 16 -25.65 -6.25 -3.71
CA ASN A 16 -24.40 -6.13 -4.46
C ASN A 16 -23.72 -4.78 -4.24
N ILE A 17 -24.48 -3.67 -4.24
CA ILE A 17 -23.95 -2.33 -3.93
C ILE A 17 -23.31 -2.31 -2.54
N ARG A 18 -24.00 -2.83 -1.51
CA ARG A 18 -23.45 -2.89 -0.14
C ARG A 18 -22.18 -3.75 -0.07
N ARG A 19 -22.12 -4.83 -0.86
CA ARG A 19 -20.93 -5.68 -0.94
C ARG A 19 -19.75 -4.90 -1.52
N ILE A 20 -19.98 -4.12 -2.57
CA ILE A 20 -18.94 -3.27 -3.18
C ILE A 20 -18.47 -2.19 -2.21
N GLU A 21 -19.39 -1.52 -1.51
CA GLU A 21 -19.05 -0.52 -0.47
C GLU A 21 -18.16 -1.13 0.63
N LYS A 22 -18.47 -2.34 1.09
CA LYS A 22 -17.61 -3.06 2.05
C LYS A 22 -16.21 -3.36 1.49
N GLN A 23 -16.13 -3.73 0.21
CA GLN A 23 -14.83 -3.97 -0.45
C GLN A 23 -14.02 -2.68 -0.58
N GLU A 24 -14.65 -1.52 -0.78
CA GLU A 24 -13.97 -0.22 -0.79
C GLU A 24 -13.42 0.14 0.59
N ASP A 25 -14.19 -0.11 1.65
CA ASP A 25 -13.75 0.10 3.04
C ASP A 25 -12.55 -0.80 3.40
N GLU A 26 -12.61 -2.08 3.03
CA GLU A 26 -11.53 -3.05 3.22
C GLU A 26 -10.27 -2.62 2.45
N LEU A 27 -10.40 -2.25 1.18
CA LEU A 27 -9.30 -1.77 0.35
C LEU A 27 -8.66 -0.49 0.95
N MET A 28 -9.45 0.42 1.49
CA MET A 28 -8.93 1.62 2.17
C MET A 28 -8.18 1.27 3.46
N ALA A 29 -8.69 0.31 4.24
CA ALA A 29 -8.03 -0.16 5.45
C ALA A 29 -6.68 -0.82 5.13
N GLU A 30 -6.65 -1.70 4.14
CA GLU A 30 -5.42 -2.37 3.66
C GLU A 30 -4.39 -1.35 3.15
N LYS A 31 -4.81 -0.37 2.36
CA LYS A 31 -3.93 0.73 1.92
C LYS A 31 -3.27 1.41 3.11
N LYS A 32 -4.06 1.82 4.11
CA LYS A 32 -3.54 2.49 5.31
C LYS A 32 -2.55 1.61 6.08
N GLN A 33 -2.82 0.31 6.17
CA GLN A 33 -1.92 -0.63 6.83
C GLN A 33 -0.58 -0.74 6.10
N ILE A 34 -0.61 -0.85 4.77
CA ILE A 34 0.60 -0.90 3.94
C ILE A 34 1.40 0.40 4.06
N GLU A 35 0.74 1.57 3.94
CA GLU A 35 1.39 2.87 4.07
C GLU A 35 2.05 3.07 5.43
N ASN A 36 1.36 2.70 6.51
CA ASN A 36 1.91 2.75 7.85
C ASN A 36 3.11 1.79 8.01
N GLY A 37 3.02 0.58 7.45
CA GLY A 37 4.12 -0.38 7.46
C GLY A 37 5.36 0.14 6.73
N LEU A 38 5.19 0.72 5.55
CA LEU A 38 6.27 1.32 4.76
C LEU A 38 6.90 2.52 5.48
N PHE A 39 6.09 3.37 6.12
CA PHE A 39 6.57 4.50 6.92
C PHE A 39 7.40 4.05 8.12
N LEU A 40 6.93 3.03 8.86
CA LEU A 40 7.68 2.49 10.00
C LEU A 40 8.99 1.85 9.55
N LEU A 41 8.97 1.08 8.45
CA LEU A 41 10.16 0.47 7.88
C LEU A 41 11.19 1.53 7.47
N GLU A 42 10.77 2.62 6.83
CA GLU A 42 11.65 3.73 6.46
C GLU A 42 12.35 4.33 7.67
N LYS A 43 11.58 4.60 8.73
CA LYS A 43 12.07 5.18 9.97
C LYS A 43 13.08 4.27 10.65
N ASP A 44 12.79 2.97 10.74
CA ASP A 44 13.66 1.99 11.39
C ASP A 44 14.96 1.80 10.60
N LEU A 45 14.88 1.74 9.26
CA LEU A 45 16.06 1.68 8.39
C LEU A 45 16.92 2.93 8.53
N HIS A 46 16.33 4.12 8.45
CA HIS A 46 17.07 5.37 8.58
C HIS A 46 17.77 5.47 9.94
N ARG A 47 17.09 5.05 11.03
CA ARG A 47 17.71 4.97 12.35
C ARG A 47 18.87 3.99 12.37
N GLY A 48 18.71 2.79 11.81
CA GLY A 48 19.75 1.76 11.77
C GLY A 48 20.99 2.21 11.01
N PHE A 49 20.83 2.83 9.83
CA PHE A 49 21.95 3.37 9.07
C PHE A 49 22.67 4.50 9.79
N ARG A 50 21.95 5.39 10.48
CA ARG A 50 22.55 6.43 11.33
C ARG A 50 23.41 5.84 12.45
N GLN A 51 22.90 4.80 13.13
CA GLN A 51 23.66 4.13 14.20
C GLN A 51 24.93 3.45 13.65
N LEU A 52 24.86 2.83 12.47
CA LEU A 52 26.04 2.26 11.82
C LEU A 52 27.07 3.33 11.43
N GLU A 53 26.61 4.51 11.00
CA GLU A 53 27.48 5.65 10.71
C GLU A 53 28.20 6.16 11.96
N GLU A 54 27.48 6.31 13.07
CA GLU A 54 28.05 6.69 14.37
C GLU A 54 29.12 5.68 14.83
N ILE A 55 28.82 4.37 14.78
CA ILE A 55 29.76 3.31 15.17
C ILE A 55 31.01 3.32 14.29
N ASN A 56 30.84 3.48 12.97
CA ASN A 56 31.97 3.52 12.04
C ASN A 56 32.83 4.78 12.23
N HIS A 57 32.20 5.91 12.54
CA HIS A 57 32.90 7.15 12.83
C HIS A 57 33.79 7.00 14.08
N ASP A 58 33.23 6.44 15.16
CA ASP A 58 33.96 6.18 16.41
C ASP A 58 35.12 5.20 16.18
N ALA A 59 34.88 4.12 15.43
CA ALA A 59 35.93 3.15 15.09
C ALA A 59 37.05 3.79 14.25
N PHE A 60 36.71 4.67 13.31
CA PHE A 60 37.69 5.41 12.52
C PHE A 60 38.53 6.35 13.39
N GLN A 61 37.92 7.09 14.32
CA GLN A 61 38.64 7.93 15.28
C GLN A 61 39.61 7.13 16.15
N GLN A 62 39.28 5.87 16.46
CA GLN A 62 40.14 4.94 17.19
C GLN A 62 41.25 4.30 16.33
N GLY A 63 41.43 4.74 15.08
CA GLY A 63 42.51 4.31 14.18
C GLY A 63 42.15 3.15 13.26
N ASN A 64 40.88 2.70 13.24
CA ASN A 64 40.46 1.63 12.34
C ASN A 64 40.19 2.17 10.93
N ARG A 65 41.19 2.00 10.04
CA ARG A 65 41.12 2.46 8.64
C ARG A 65 40.10 1.68 7.78
N LEU A 66 39.60 0.52 8.23
CA LEU A 66 38.55 -0.24 7.54
C LEU A 66 37.16 0.42 7.69
N GLY A 67 37.03 1.40 8.60
CA GLY A 67 35.79 2.13 8.82
C GLY A 67 35.27 2.86 7.57
N SER A 68 36.14 3.38 6.70
CA SER A 68 35.68 4.14 5.52
C SER A 68 35.08 3.27 4.41
N LEU A 69 35.67 2.09 4.15
CA LEU A 69 35.12 1.12 3.18
C LEU A 69 33.79 0.55 3.67
N THR A 70 33.70 0.30 4.98
CA THR A 70 32.48 -0.19 5.62
C THR A 70 31.38 0.88 5.55
N GLN A 71 31.73 2.15 5.76
CA GLN A 71 30.79 3.27 5.65
C GLN A 71 30.25 3.43 4.23
N GLN A 72 31.11 3.36 3.21
CA GLN A 72 30.67 3.43 1.81
C GLN A 72 29.68 2.32 1.46
N LYS A 73 29.94 1.09 1.92
CA LYS A 73 29.03 -0.04 1.73
C LYS A 73 27.66 0.20 2.37
N TYR A 74 27.61 0.73 3.59
CA TYR A 74 26.34 1.04 4.25
C TYR A 74 25.58 2.16 3.55
N GLN A 75 26.26 3.19 3.05
CA GLN A 75 25.63 4.25 2.26
C GLN A 75 25.03 3.72 0.95
N GLU A 76 25.71 2.79 0.27
CA GLU A 76 25.19 2.14 -0.93
C GLU A 76 23.96 1.27 -0.62
N GLN A 77 24.01 0.53 0.49
CA GLN A 77 22.86 -0.24 0.97
C GLN A 77 21.68 0.68 1.31
N GLU A 78 21.89 1.78 2.02
CA GLU A 78 20.83 2.75 2.35
C GLU A 78 20.18 3.32 1.07
N ARG A 79 20.99 3.67 0.07
CA ARG A 79 20.48 4.15 -1.23
C ARG A 79 19.63 3.09 -1.93
N THR A 80 20.10 1.85 -1.97
CA THR A 80 19.37 0.72 -2.58
C THR A 80 18.04 0.50 -1.87
N PHE A 81 18.03 0.49 -0.54
CA PHE A 81 16.81 0.33 0.24
C PHE A 81 15.82 1.48 0.01
N LYS A 82 16.29 2.73 -0.03
CA LYS A 82 15.43 3.89 -0.35
C LYS A 82 14.77 3.75 -1.72
N GLN A 83 15.52 3.29 -2.72
CA GLN A 83 14.98 3.04 -4.06
C GLN A 83 13.92 1.93 -4.05
N GLN A 84 14.18 0.80 -3.38
CA GLN A 84 13.23 -0.30 -3.26
C GLN A 84 11.97 0.11 -2.52
N LEU A 85 12.10 0.90 -1.44
CA LEU A 85 10.96 1.40 -0.68
C LEU A 85 10.10 2.33 -1.52
N HIS A 86 10.72 3.24 -2.27
CA HIS A 86 10.01 4.15 -3.16
C HIS A 86 9.28 3.39 -4.29
N GLN A 87 9.91 2.35 -4.85
CA GLN A 87 9.28 1.48 -5.81
C GLN A 87 8.06 0.76 -5.22
N ALA A 88 8.20 0.17 -4.03
CA ALA A 88 7.11 -0.52 -3.35
C ALA A 88 5.93 0.41 -3.01
N GLN A 89 6.21 1.64 -2.58
CA GLN A 89 5.19 2.69 -2.39
C GLN A 89 4.45 2.99 -3.71
N GLY A 90 5.19 3.13 -4.81
CA GLY A 90 4.61 3.36 -6.14
C GLY A 90 3.72 2.21 -6.61
N GLU A 91 4.18 0.96 -6.43
CA GLU A 91 3.41 -0.23 -6.79
C GLU A 91 2.13 -0.38 -5.95
N ALA A 92 2.20 -0.10 -4.65
CA ALA A 92 1.04 -0.11 -3.76
C ALA A 92 0.00 0.95 -4.18
N GLU A 93 0.43 2.19 -4.47
CA GLU A 93 -0.46 3.27 -4.89
C GLU A 93 -1.12 3.00 -6.24
N GLN A 94 -0.35 2.45 -7.19
CA GLN A 94 -0.88 2.05 -8.50
C GLN A 94 -1.92 0.93 -8.38
N THR A 95 -1.65 -0.07 -7.53
CA THR A 95 -2.56 -1.20 -7.28
C THR A 95 -3.85 -0.71 -6.63
N TYR A 96 -3.75 0.10 -5.58
CA TYR A 96 -4.90 0.72 -4.93
C TYR A 96 -5.73 1.54 -5.91
N THR A 97 -5.10 2.40 -6.70
CA THR A 97 -5.80 3.23 -7.69
C THR A 97 -6.56 2.37 -8.71
N ARG A 98 -5.96 1.26 -9.15
CA ARG A 98 -6.58 0.34 -10.11
C ARG A 98 -7.80 -0.35 -9.51
N GLU A 99 -7.66 -0.94 -8.33
CA GLU A 99 -8.77 -1.66 -7.68
C GLU A 99 -9.89 -0.69 -7.26
N ARG A 100 -9.56 0.51 -6.79
CA ARG A 100 -10.56 1.54 -6.48
C ARG A 100 -11.39 1.92 -7.70
N ARG A 101 -10.74 2.12 -8.87
CA ARG A 101 -11.46 2.41 -10.12
C ARG A 101 -12.37 1.27 -10.53
N ARG A 102 -11.91 0.03 -10.39
CA ARG A 102 -12.70 -1.17 -10.69
C ARG A 102 -13.94 -1.28 -9.80
N LEU A 103 -13.79 -1.04 -8.49
CA LEU A 103 -14.90 -1.06 -7.54
C LEU A 103 -15.89 0.07 -7.84
N GLN A 104 -15.40 1.27 -8.14
CA GLN A 104 -16.25 2.40 -8.53
C GLN A 104 -17.07 2.08 -9.79
N GLN A 105 -16.46 1.52 -10.83
CA GLN A 105 -17.16 1.11 -12.05
C GLN A 105 -18.22 0.05 -11.76
N ALA A 106 -17.88 -0.99 -10.98
CA ALA A 106 -18.84 -2.02 -10.60
C ALA A 106 -20.01 -1.46 -9.78
N ARG A 107 -19.77 -0.44 -8.96
CA ARG A 107 -20.81 0.26 -8.18
C ARG A 107 -21.73 1.05 -9.09
N GLU A 108 -21.17 1.82 -10.03
CA GLU A 108 -21.90 2.61 -11.01
C GLU A 108 -22.80 1.71 -11.87
N GLU A 109 -22.27 0.60 -12.40
CA GLU A 109 -23.03 -0.41 -13.15
C GLU A 109 -24.18 -0.98 -12.32
N ALA A 110 -23.92 -1.39 -11.08
CA ALA A 110 -24.96 -1.94 -10.20
C ALA A 110 -26.05 -0.91 -9.85
N ASP A 111 -25.68 0.37 -9.71
CA ASP A 111 -26.63 1.46 -9.47
C ASP A 111 -27.47 1.77 -10.72
N GLU A 112 -26.89 1.74 -11.92
CA GLU A 112 -27.61 1.91 -13.18
C GLU A 112 -28.63 0.79 -13.41
N GLU A 113 -28.22 -0.45 -13.20
CA GLU A 113 -29.11 -1.62 -13.27
C GLU A 113 -30.23 -1.54 -12.22
N ARG A 114 -29.94 -1.06 -11.02
CA ARG A 114 -30.96 -0.87 -9.98
C ARG A 114 -31.96 0.23 -10.38
N ARG A 115 -31.48 1.32 -10.98
CA ARG A 115 -32.33 2.43 -11.44
C ARG A 115 -33.23 2.01 -12.60
N SER A 116 -32.74 1.19 -13.53
CA SER A 116 -33.56 0.68 -14.64
C SER A 116 -34.63 -0.32 -14.16
N LEU A 117 -34.42 -0.93 -12.99
CA LEU A 117 -35.39 -1.77 -12.29
C LEU A 117 -36.34 -0.99 -11.37
N SER A 118 -36.22 0.33 -11.20
CA SER A 118 -37.10 1.14 -10.35
C SER A 118 -38.26 1.71 -11.15
#